data_AF-K9WK25-F1
#
_entry.id   AF-K9WK25-F1
#
_cell.length_a   1.000
_cell.length_b   1.000
_cell.length_c   1.000
_cell.angle_alpha   90.00
_cell.angle_beta   90.00
_cell.angle_gamma   90.00
#
_symmetry.space_group_name_H-M   'P 1'
#
loop_
_entity.id
_entity.type
_entity.pdbx_description
1 polymer ?
#
loop_
_entity_poly.entity_id
_entity_poly.type
_entity_poly.pdbx_seq_one_letter_code
_entity_poly.pdbx_strand_id
1 'polypeptide(L)'
;MKLSYRGVEYDYNPPVVETTEDVVGGKYRGLDWRFRNMKKPPVLQPRVNLTYRGVHYQNGVAPATNSTQPTTIPAFSTQDKARSLMLNSQRVIKNRQQAMLYRSAAEVGLLAHHS
;
A
#
# COMPACT_ATOMS: atom_id res chain seq x y z
N MET A 1 -44.07 21.20 1.50
CA MET A 1 -44.89 21.95 2.48
C MET A 1 -44.16 23.24 2.79
N LYS A 2 -44.78 24.41 2.56
CA LYS A 2 -44.29 25.66 3.16
C LYS A 2 -44.52 25.58 4.67
N LEU A 3 -43.58 26.08 5.45
CA LEU A 3 -43.73 26.14 6.91
C LEU A 3 -44.70 27.27 7.22
N SER A 4 -45.83 26.95 7.86
CA SER A 4 -46.80 27.94 8.32
C SER A 4 -46.87 27.91 9.84
N TYR A 5 -46.80 29.07 10.45
CA TYR A 5 -46.98 29.24 11.88
C TYR A 5 -47.97 30.37 12.11
N ARG A 6 -49.05 30.09 12.87
CA ARG A 6 -50.12 31.06 13.17
C ARG A 6 -50.73 31.75 11.93
N GLY A 7 -50.84 31.02 10.82
CA GLY A 7 -51.45 31.52 9.59
C GLY A 7 -50.55 32.38 8.70
N VAL A 8 -49.29 32.60 9.09
CA VAL A 8 -48.29 33.28 8.25
C VAL A 8 -47.38 32.23 7.60
N GLU A 9 -47.16 32.38 6.29
CA GLU A 9 -46.23 31.53 5.53
C GLU A 9 -44.81 32.04 5.65
N TYR A 10 -43.87 31.13 5.88
CA TYR A 10 -42.45 31.45 6.01
C TYR A 10 -41.68 30.89 4.80
N ASP A 11 -40.82 31.74 4.23
CA ASP A 11 -39.78 31.31 3.29
C ASP A 11 -38.57 30.80 4.08
N TYR A 12 -38.42 29.48 4.11
CA TYR A 12 -37.35 28.81 4.85
C TYR A 12 -36.05 28.84 4.05
N ASN A 13 -35.09 29.66 4.48
CA ASN A 13 -33.73 29.69 3.92
C ASN A 13 -32.71 29.27 5.00
N PRO A 14 -32.47 27.95 5.19
CA PRO A 14 -31.54 27.49 6.21
C PRO A 14 -30.12 27.94 5.86
N PRO A 15 -29.31 28.36 6.84
CA PRO A 15 -27.91 28.62 6.61
C PRO A 15 -27.21 27.32 6.20
N VAL A 16 -26.57 27.34 5.04
CA VAL A 16 -25.75 26.22 4.58
C VAL A 16 -24.49 26.20 5.44
N VAL A 17 -24.34 25.14 6.24
CA VAL A 17 -23.14 24.89 7.04
C VAL A 17 -22.12 24.18 6.17
N GLU A 18 -20.97 24.81 5.93
CA GLU A 18 -19.84 24.19 5.24
C GLU A 18 -19.22 23.11 6.16
N THR A 19 -19.49 21.84 5.89
CA THR A 19 -18.90 20.70 6.61
C THR A 19 -17.70 20.14 5.83
N THR A 20 -16.53 20.06 6.47
CA THR A 20 -15.39 19.24 5.99
C THR A 20 -15.29 17.97 6.82
N GLU A 21 -15.67 16.83 6.25
CA GLU A 21 -15.46 15.53 6.88
C GLU A 21 -14.01 15.08 6.67
N ASP A 22 -13.15 15.27 7.67
CA ASP A 22 -11.77 14.77 7.64
C ASP A 22 -11.45 13.93 8.88
N VAL A 23 -11.64 12.61 8.75
CA VAL A 23 -10.61 11.56 8.90
C VAL A 23 -11.16 10.37 8.13
N VAL A 24 -10.81 10.23 6.84
CA VAL A 24 -11.18 9.03 6.07
C VAL A 24 -10.26 7.87 6.49
N GLY A 25 -10.70 7.13 7.50
CA GLY A 25 -10.04 5.89 7.88
C GLY A 25 -10.72 5.14 9.03
N GLY A 26 -10.38 3.87 9.17
CA GLY A 26 -10.88 3.00 10.24
C GLY A 26 -10.36 1.57 10.11
N LYS A 27 -10.89 0.63 10.91
CA LYS A 27 -10.58 -0.80 10.75
C LYS A 27 -11.77 -1.52 10.11
N TYR A 28 -11.52 -2.27 9.04
CA TYR A 28 -12.47 -3.18 8.42
C TYR A 28 -11.97 -4.63 8.57
N ARG A 29 -12.73 -5.48 9.26
CA ARG A 29 -12.35 -6.87 9.56
C ARG A 29 -10.94 -7.03 10.17
N GLY A 30 -10.60 -6.12 11.08
CA GLY A 30 -9.27 -6.07 11.72
C GLY A 30 -8.17 -5.41 10.89
N LEU A 31 -8.41 -5.14 9.60
CA LEU A 31 -7.44 -4.46 8.73
C LEU A 31 -7.68 -2.94 8.73
N ASP A 32 -6.61 -2.18 8.91
CA ASP A 32 -6.67 -0.71 8.86
C ASP A 32 -6.86 -0.25 7.41
N TRP A 33 -7.93 0.47 7.11
CA TRP A 33 -8.17 1.11 5.82
C TRP A 33 -8.04 2.62 6.01
N ARG A 34 -7.00 3.21 5.43
CA ARG A 34 -6.70 4.64 5.52
C ARG A 34 -6.14 5.10 4.19
N PHE A 35 -6.60 6.22 3.68
CA PHE A 35 -5.99 6.85 2.51
C PHE A 35 -4.85 7.75 2.95
N ARG A 36 -3.64 7.47 2.43
CA ARG A 36 -2.46 8.30 2.65
C ARG A 36 -2.19 9.13 1.39
N ASN A 37 -3.03 10.13 1.17
CA ASN A 37 -2.82 11.08 0.08
C ASN A 37 -1.73 12.07 0.47
N MET A 38 -0.76 12.30 -0.44
CA MET A 38 0.25 13.33 -0.23
C MET A 38 -0.41 14.72 -0.32
N LYS A 39 -0.14 15.61 0.64
CA LYS A 39 -0.65 17.00 0.59
C LYS A 39 -0.21 17.76 -0.67
N LYS A 40 0.94 17.39 -1.22
CA LYS A 40 1.45 17.92 -2.48
C LYS A 40 1.61 16.74 -3.43
N PRO A 41 0.77 16.62 -4.47
CA PRO A 41 0.97 15.59 -5.47
C PRO A 41 2.34 15.82 -6.14
N PRO A 42 3.13 14.77 -6.39
CA PRO A 42 4.39 14.93 -7.10
C PRO A 42 4.11 15.45 -8.51
N VAL A 43 4.78 16.54 -8.88
CA VAL A 43 4.72 17.05 -10.26
C VAL A 43 5.50 16.08 -11.13
N LEU A 44 4.79 15.25 -11.88
CA LEU A 44 5.39 14.33 -12.84
C LEU A 44 5.90 15.13 -14.04
N GLN A 45 7.16 14.94 -14.38
CA GLN A 45 7.71 15.53 -15.60
C GLN A 45 7.21 14.74 -16.83
N PRO A 46 6.81 15.43 -17.90
CA PRO A 46 6.48 14.77 -19.16
C PRO A 46 7.66 13.93 -19.66
N ARG A 47 7.34 12.77 -20.26
CA ARG A 47 8.35 11.90 -20.90
C ARG A 47 8.88 12.45 -22.23
N VAL A 48 8.19 13.45 -22.78
CA VAL A 48 8.56 14.10 -24.03
C VAL A 48 9.55 15.23 -23.75
N ASN A 49 10.55 15.36 -24.63
CA ASN A 49 11.48 16.48 -24.57
C ASN A 49 10.73 17.78 -24.87
N LEU A 50 11.07 18.84 -24.14
CA LEU A 50 10.53 20.16 -24.40
C LEU A 50 11.26 20.77 -25.58
N THR A 51 10.57 21.57 -26.40
CA THR A 51 11.18 22.23 -27.57
C THR A 51 11.21 23.72 -27.37
N TYR A 52 12.40 24.32 -27.40
CA TYR A 52 12.59 25.77 -27.39
C TYR A 52 13.35 26.18 -28.64
N ARG A 53 12.75 27.08 -29.45
CA ARG A 53 13.33 27.57 -30.72
C ARG A 53 13.79 26.44 -31.67
N GLY A 54 13.05 25.33 -31.70
CA GLY A 54 13.37 24.16 -32.53
C GLY A 54 14.41 23.20 -31.93
N VAL A 55 15.00 23.53 -30.77
CA VAL A 55 15.94 22.67 -30.06
C VAL A 55 15.22 21.91 -28.96
N HIS A 56 15.38 20.59 -28.94
CA HIS A 56 14.84 19.73 -27.91
C HIS A 56 15.75 19.77 -26.68
N TYR A 57 15.19 19.99 -25.50
CA TYR A 57 15.92 20.03 -24.24
C TYR A 57 15.15 19.30 -23.14
N GLN A 58 15.89 18.86 -22.12
CA GLN A 58 15.38 18.20 -20.92
C GLN A 58 15.71 19.08 -19.72
N ASN A 59 14.73 19.32 -18.84
CA ASN A 59 14.97 20.05 -17.61
C ASN A 59 15.71 19.12 -16.62
N GLY A 60 16.87 19.56 -16.13
CA GLY A 60 17.83 18.76 -15.36
C GLY A 60 17.39 18.30 -13.96
N VAL A 61 16.10 18.37 -13.61
CA VAL A 61 15.59 17.56 -12.51
C VAL A 61 15.32 16.19 -13.12
N ALA A 62 16.38 15.42 -13.37
CA ALA A 62 16.20 14.00 -13.63
C ALA A 62 15.31 13.47 -12.49
N PRO A 63 14.10 12.95 -12.76
CA PRO A 63 13.29 12.34 -11.72
C PRO A 63 14.16 11.22 -11.20
N ALA A 64 14.75 11.41 -9.99
CA ALA A 64 15.84 10.62 -9.42
C ALA A 64 16.03 9.40 -10.28
N THR A 65 16.85 9.55 -11.33
CA THR A 65 17.13 8.42 -12.17
C THR A 65 17.74 7.49 -11.15
N ASN A 66 17.00 6.45 -10.79
CA ASN A 66 17.59 5.14 -10.73
C ASN A 66 18.34 5.10 -12.05
N SER A 67 19.59 5.57 -12.02
CA SER A 67 20.53 5.38 -13.08
C SER A 67 20.49 3.88 -13.16
N THR A 68 19.78 3.40 -14.17
CA THR A 68 20.10 2.17 -14.84
C THR A 68 21.49 2.40 -15.44
N GLN A 69 22.50 2.61 -14.59
CA GLN A 69 23.64 1.74 -14.66
C GLN A 69 23.03 0.35 -14.75
N PRO A 70 23.37 -0.46 -15.75
CA PRO A 70 23.25 -1.89 -15.59
C PRO A 70 24.25 -2.27 -14.48
N THR A 71 23.94 -1.93 -13.23
CA THR A 71 24.22 -2.87 -12.16
C THR A 71 23.42 -4.07 -12.60
N THR A 72 24.14 -5.09 -13.06
CA THR A 72 23.65 -6.43 -13.32
C THR A 72 23.05 -6.99 -12.03
N ILE A 73 21.93 -6.42 -11.59
CA ILE A 73 21.02 -7.08 -10.68
C ILE A 73 20.43 -8.16 -11.56
N PRO A 74 20.73 -9.45 -11.33
CA PRO A 74 20.12 -10.51 -12.10
C PRO A 74 18.61 -10.32 -11.93
N ALA A 75 17.94 -9.93 -13.02
CA ALA A 75 16.50 -9.89 -13.04
C ALA A 75 16.05 -11.32 -12.75
N PHE A 76 15.68 -11.60 -11.50
CA PHE A 76 15.21 -12.91 -11.12
C PHE A 76 14.06 -13.24 -12.06
N SER A 77 14.26 -14.29 -12.85
CA SER A 77 13.23 -14.76 -13.76
C SER A 77 11.96 -14.99 -12.94
N THR A 78 10.79 -14.80 -13.54
CA THR A 78 9.52 -15.14 -12.90
C THR A 78 9.56 -16.57 -12.32
N GLN A 79 10.32 -17.46 -12.97
CA GLN A 79 10.62 -18.81 -12.52
C GLN A 79 11.42 -18.87 -11.21
N ASP A 80 12.42 -18.02 -11.01
CA ASP A 80 13.21 -17.99 -9.77
C ASP A 80 12.39 -17.45 -8.60
N LYS A 81 11.50 -16.49 -8.88
CA LYS A 81 10.53 -16.02 -7.88
C LYS A 81 9.56 -17.13 -7.50
N ALA A 82 9.01 -17.87 -8.46
CA ALA A 82 8.15 -19.02 -8.19
C ALA A 82 8.89 -20.10 -7.37
N ARG A 83 10.14 -20.41 -7.73
CA ARG A 83 10.99 -21.37 -7.02
C ARG A 83 11.23 -20.93 -5.56
N SER A 84 11.53 -19.66 -5.32
CA SER A 84 11.76 -19.15 -3.96
C SER A 84 10.51 -19.22 -3.08
N LEU A 85 9.32 -18.89 -3.64
CA LEU A 85 8.05 -19.02 -2.93
C LEU A 85 7.73 -20.48 -2.57
N MET A 86 7.95 -21.41 -3.51
CA MET A 86 7.78 -22.84 -3.27
C MET A 86 8.69 -23.33 -2.14
N LEU A 87 9.98 -22.99 -2.18
CA LEU A 87 10.93 -23.36 -1.12
C LEU A 87 10.53 -22.79 0.24
N ASN A 88 10.08 -21.54 0.29
CA ASN A 88 9.60 -20.93 1.52
C ASN A 88 8.38 -21.66 2.08
N SER A 89 7.41 -22.01 1.23
CA SER A 89 6.25 -22.80 1.65
C SER A 89 6.64 -24.16 2.23
N GLN A 90 7.59 -24.86 1.60
CA GLN A 90 8.09 -26.15 2.06
C GLN A 90 8.81 -26.05 3.40
N ARG A 91 9.64 -25.00 3.60
CA ARG A 91 10.29 -24.74 4.90
C ARG A 91 9.26 -24.53 6.00
N VAL A 92 8.20 -23.76 5.74
CA VAL A 92 7.13 -23.52 6.71
C VAL A 92 6.43 -24.83 7.08
N ILE A 93 6.12 -25.69 6.10
CA ILE A 93 5.49 -26.99 6.36
C ILE A 93 6.41 -27.88 7.19
N LYS A 94 7.70 -27.99 6.82
CA LYS A 94 8.67 -28.79 7.58
C LYS A 94 8.85 -28.30 9.00
N ASN A 95 9.03 -26.99 9.19
CA ASN A 95 9.18 -26.39 10.52
C ASN A 95 7.94 -26.66 11.38
N ARG A 96 6.74 -26.56 10.80
CA ARG A 96 5.48 -26.88 11.50
C ARG A 96 5.42 -28.36 11.89
N GLN A 97 5.74 -29.27 10.98
CA GLN A 97 5.77 -30.71 11.25
C GLN A 97 6.77 -31.06 12.34
N GLN A 98 7.98 -30.49 12.27
CA GLN A 98 9.03 -30.68 13.25
C GLN A 98 8.62 -30.15 14.63
N ALA A 99 8.01 -28.96 14.71
CA ALA A 99 7.51 -28.42 15.97
C ALA A 99 6.40 -29.28 16.59
N MET A 100 5.46 -29.78 15.77
CA MET A 100 4.41 -30.70 16.22
C MET A 100 5.01 -32.02 16.72
N LEU A 101 5.99 -32.57 16.01
CA LEU A 101 6.70 -33.77 16.42
C LEU A 101 7.41 -33.56 17.76
N TYR A 102 8.16 -32.46 17.92
CA TYR A 102 8.82 -32.14 19.18
C TYR A 102 7.83 -31.98 20.34
N ARG A 103 6.68 -31.35 20.09
CA ARG A 103 5.63 -31.24 21.10
C ARG A 103 5.12 -32.62 21.53
N SER A 104 4.83 -33.51 20.58
CA SER A 104 4.41 -34.88 20.91
C SER A 104 5.50 -35.69 21.63
N ALA A 105 6.77 -35.52 21.24
CA ALA A 105 7.89 -36.18 21.88
C ALA A 105 8.05 -35.72 23.34
N ALA A 106 7.88 -34.42 23.60
CA ALA A 106 7.89 -33.86 24.95
C ALA A 106 6.75 -34.42 25.83
N GLU A 107 5.55 -34.60 25.26
CA GLU A 107 4.41 -35.22 25.96
C GLU A 107 4.69 -36.68 26.36
N VAL A 108 5.47 -37.42 25.58
CA VAL A 108 5.88 -38.81 25.86
C VAL A 108 7.17 -38.89 26.70
N GLY A 109 7.73 -37.74 27.10
CA GLY A 109 8.96 -37.69 27.91
C GLY A 109 10.25 -38.00 27.15
N LEU A 110 10.21 -38.02 25.81
CA LEU A 110 11.41 -38.07 24.97
C LEU A 110 12.07 -36.68 24.94
N LEU A 111 13.04 -36.47 25.81
CA LEU A 111 13.86 -35.26 25.85
C LEU A 111 14.71 -35.16 24.57
N ALA A 112 14.31 -34.29 23.65
CA ALA A 112 15.17 -33.90 22.54
C ALA A 112 16.30 -32.99 23.06
N HIS A 113 17.44 -33.59 23.42
CA HIS A 113 18.67 -32.85 23.69
C HIS A 113 19.08 -32.07 22.43
N HIS A 114 19.04 -30.74 22.49
CA HIS A 114 19.70 -29.90 21.49
C HIS A 114 21.22 -29.88 21.76
N SER A 115 22.03 -29.91 20.72
CA SER A 115 23.49 -29.66 20.74
C SER A 115 23.81 -28.57 19.74
#